data_AF-A0A6P1E6Y0-F1
#
_entry.id   AF-A0A6P1E6Y0-F1
#
_cell.length_a   1.000
_cell.length_b   1.000
_cell.length_c   1.000
_cell.angle_alpha   90.00
_cell.angle_beta   90.00
_cell.angle_gamma   90.00
#
_symmetry.space_group_name_H-M   'P 1'
#
loop_
_entity.id
_entity.type
_entity.pdbx_description
1 polymer ?
#
loop_
_entity_poly.entity_id
_entity_poly.type
_entity_poly.pdbx_seq_one_letter_code
_entity_poly.pdbx_strand_id
1 'polypeptide(L)' 'MGSKLLVGKRVADRKSGRVLGFQCIGPGNAGKGVATVATAIRGKLTIEELASLNLPYTLPHSLALEQPRTNLPALTYR' A
#
# COMPACT_ATOMS: atom_id res chain seq x y z
N MET A 1 11.45 -9.43 17.10
CA MET A 1 10.57 -9.39 15.91
C MET A 1 10.92 -8.12 15.14
N GLY A 2 11.73 -8.23 14.09
CA GLY A 2 12.18 -7.09 13.29
C GLY A 2 11.32 -6.92 12.03
N SER A 3 11.18 -5.68 11.56
CA SER A 3 10.61 -5.37 10.24
C SER A 3 11.46 -6.06 9.18
N LYS A 4 10.89 -7.07 8.53
CA LYS A 4 11.52 -7.79 7.42
C LYS A 4 11.21 -7.03 6.13
N LEU A 5 12.18 -6.98 5.23
CA LEU A 5 12.04 -6.24 3.96
C LEU A 5 10.80 -6.72 3.18
N LEU A 6 10.04 -5.75 2.69
CA LEU A 6 8.95 -5.95 1.74
C LEU A 6 9.12 -4.92 0.62
N VAL A 7 9.09 -5.40 -0.62
CA VAL A 7 9.12 -4.57 -1.82
C VAL A 7 7.75 -4.64 -2.47
N GLY A 8 7.10 -3.48 -2.58
CA GLY A 8 5.76 -3.37 -3.12
C GLY A 8 5.71 -2.45 -4.33
N LYS A 9 5.00 -2.86 -5.39
CA LYS A 9 4.74 -2.06 -6.59
C LYS A 9 3.24 -1.78 -6.72
N ARG A 10 2.88 -0.53 -6.99
CA ARG A 10 1.49 -0.10 -7.21
C ARG A 10 1.27 0.33 -8.65
N VAL A 11 0.07 0.07 -9.15
CA VAL A 11 -0.38 0.56 -10.46
C VAL A 11 -1.61 1.41 -10.26
N ALA A 12 -1.62 2.60 -10.86
CA ALA A 12 -2.75 3.52 -10.83
C ALA A 12 -3.12 3.97 -12.24
N ASP A 13 -4.36 4.36 -12.45
CA ASP A 13 -4.82 4.97 -13.69
C ASP A 13 -4.34 6.42 -13.76
N ARG A 14 -3.74 6.83 -14.88
CA ARG A 14 -3.20 8.20 -15.04
C ARG A 14 -4.27 9.27 -15.03
N LYS A 15 -5.46 8.99 -15.58
CA LYS A 15 -6.50 10.01 -15.78
C LYS A 15 -7.31 10.27 -14.52
N SER A 16 -7.62 9.21 -13.78
CA SER A 16 -8.49 9.25 -12.60
C SER A 16 -7.75 9.13 -11.28
N GLY A 17 -6.45 8.78 -11.30
CA GLY A 17 -5.66 8.52 -10.10
C GLY A 17 -6.07 7.24 -9.36
N ARG A 18 -7.01 6.45 -9.90
CA ARG A 18 -7.56 5.25 -9.26
C ARG A 18 -6.52 4.15 -9.12
N VAL A 19 -6.55 3.45 -7.99
CA VAL A 19 -5.69 2.28 -7.79
C VAL A 19 -6.19 1.12 -8.63
N LEU A 20 -5.32 0.57 -9.47
CA LEU A 20 -5.62 -0.56 -10.37
C LEU A 20 -5.05 -1.88 -9.88
N GLY A 21 -3.94 -1.84 -9.11
CA GLY A 21 -3.29 -3.06 -8.67
C GLY A 21 -2.13 -2.83 -7.71
N PHE A 22 -1.76 -3.90 -7.02
CA PHE A 22 -0.63 -3.94 -6.10
C PHE A 22 0.04 -5.30 -6.10
N GLN A 23 1.37 -5.31 -6.05
CA GLN A 23 2.21 -6.49 -5.92
C GLN A 23 3.14 -6.27 -4.73
N CYS A 24 3.39 -7.30 -3.93
CA CYS A 24 4.27 -7.22 -2.77
C CYS A 24 5.04 -8.53 -2.61
N ILE A 25 6.36 -8.43 -2.45
CA ILE A 25 7.27 -9.57 -2.35
C ILE A 25 8.27 -9.30 -1.22
N GLY A 26 8.57 -10.33 -0.42
CA GLY A 26 9.64 -10.29 0.56
C GLY A 26 9.40 -11.22 1.76
N PRO A 27 10.41 -11.38 2.64
CA PRO A 27 10.33 -12.27 3.80
C PRO A 27 9.42 -11.76 4.94
N GLY A 28 8.87 -10.55 4.84
CA GLY A 28 7.91 -9.97 5.78
C GLY A 28 6.45 -10.36 5.53
N ASN A 29 5.53 -9.82 6.33
CA ASN A 29 4.10 -10.08 6.16
C ASN A 29 3.47 -9.11 5.14
N ALA A 30 3.35 -9.55 3.88
CA ALA A 30 2.73 -8.79 2.80
C ALA A 30 1.20 -8.67 2.92
N GLY A 31 0.55 -9.53 3.71
CA GLY A 31 -0.91 -9.67 3.76
C GLY A 31 -1.63 -8.38 4.13
N LYS A 32 -1.09 -7.60 5.07
CA LYS A 32 -1.65 -6.30 5.47
C LYS A 32 -1.72 -5.32 4.30
N GLY A 33 -0.61 -5.15 3.57
CA GLY A 33 -0.55 -4.23 2.43
C GLY A 33 -1.46 -4.66 1.29
N VAL A 34 -1.53 -5.96 1.02
CA VAL A 34 -2.42 -6.51 -0.02
C VAL A 34 -3.89 -6.30 0.34
N ALA A 35 -4.28 -6.57 1.59
CA ALA A 35 -5.64 -6.35 2.05
C ALA A 35 -6.06 -4.87 1.96
N THR A 36 -5.19 -3.95 2.39
CA THR A 36 -5.44 -2.50 2.29
C THR A 36 -5.68 -2.06 0.85
N VAL A 37 -4.82 -2.49 -0.09
CA VAL A 37 -4.97 -2.08 -1.49
C VAL A 37 -6.16 -2.77 -2.16
N ALA A 38 -6.46 -4.03 -1.81
CA ALA A 38 -7.66 -4.71 -2.28
C ALA A 38 -8.95 -3.95 -1.88
N THR A 39 -9.02 -3.47 -0.64
CA THR A 39 -10.12 -2.62 -0.17
C THR A 39 -10.19 -1.31 -0.94
N ALA A 40 -9.04 -0.69 -1.25
CA ALA A 40 -8.98 0.54 -2.04
C ALA A 40 -9.48 0.34 -3.49
N ILE A 41 -9.09 -0.77 -4.13
CA ILE A 41 -9.58 -1.14 -5.46
C ILE A 41 -11.10 -1.37 -5.42
N ARG A 42 -11.60 -2.09 -4.41
CA ARG A 42 -13.04 -2.33 -4.22
C ARG A 42 -13.81 -1.03 -4.00
N GLY A 43 -13.24 -0.09 -3.25
CA GLY A 43 -13.79 1.25 -2.99
C GLY A 43 -13.58 2.25 -4.13
N LYS A 44 -12.89 1.88 -5.22
CA LYS A 44 -12.51 2.76 -6.33
C LYS A 44 -11.73 4.01 -5.88
N LEU A 45 -10.94 3.87 -4.82
CA LEU A 45 -10.19 4.98 -4.23
C LEU A 45 -9.05 5.43 -5.15
N THR A 46 -8.70 6.72 -5.05
CA THR A 46 -7.50 7.28 -5.69
C THR A 46 -6.26 6.99 -4.86
N ILE A 47 -5.07 7.22 -5.45
CA ILE A 47 -3.79 7.11 -4.74
C ILE A 47 -3.72 8.08 -3.56
N GLU A 48 -4.28 9.27 -3.70
CA GLU A 48 -4.32 10.31 -2.67
C GLU A 48 -5.23 9.92 -1.50
N GLU A 49 -6.40 9.36 -1.81
CA GLU A 49 -7.34 8.84 -0.82
C GLU A 49 -6.74 7.63 -0.09
N LEU A 50 -6.11 6.71 -0.84
CA LEU A 50 -5.38 5.58 -0.28
C LEU A 50 -4.27 6.06 0.68
N ALA A 51 -3.50 7.07 0.29
CA ALA A 51 -2.44 7.66 1.11
C ALA A 51 -2.97 8.35 2.39
N SER A 52 -4.25 8.69 2.41
CA SER A 52 -4.92 9.39 3.51
C SER A 52 -5.77 8.44 4.37
N LEU A 53 -5.77 7.13 4.09
CA LEU A 53 -6.51 6.16 4.89
C LEU A 53 -5.93 6.07 6.31
N ASN A 54 -6.82 6.26 7.28
CA ASN A 54 -6.49 6.00 8.68
C ASN A 54 -6.51 4.48 8.89
N LEU A 55 -5.33 3.90 9.03
CA LEU A 55 -5.16 2.47 9.19
C LEU A 55 -4.74 2.15 10.63
N PRO A 56 -5.15 0.99 11.17
CA PRO A 56 -4.75 0.59 12.51
C PRO A 56 -3.22 0.46 12.59
N TYR A 57 -2.61 1.29 13.44
CA TYR A 57 -1.20 1.18 13.78
C TYR A 57 -1.05 0.49 15.13
N THR A 58 -0.05 -0.36 15.27
CA THR A 58 0.35 -0.94 16.55
C THR A 58 1.87 -1.05 16.59
N LEU A 59 2.51 -0.54 17.66
CA LEU A 59 3.97 -0.52 17.85
C LEU A 59 4.71 -1.84 17.51
N PRO A 60 4.17 -3.05 17.79
CA PRO A 60 4.83 -4.30 17.43
C PRO A 60 4.62 -4.76 15.97
N HIS A 61 3.70 -4.15 15.20
CA HIS A 61 3.29 -4.72 13.91
C HIS A 61 3.14 -3.72 12.75
N SER A 62 3.24 -2.41 13.00
CA SER A 62 3.20 -1.37 11.97
C SER A 62 4.01 -0.16 12.44
N LEU A 63 4.94 0.35 11.62
CA LEU A 63 5.54 1.67 11.86
C LEU A 63 4.48 2.77 11.68
N ALA A 64 4.61 3.89 12.42
CA ALA A 64 3.68 5.02 12.35
C ALA A 64 3.52 5.59 10.92
N LEU A 65 4.51 5.38 10.07
CA LEU A 65 4.54 5.80 8.67
C LEU A 65 4.50 4.62 7.68
N GLU A 66 4.44 3.36 8.10
CA GLU A 66 4.54 2.19 7.18
C GLU A 66 3.39 2.08 6.18
N GLN A 67 2.35 2.90 6.34
CA GLN A 67 1.11 2.81 5.62
C GLN A 67 1.01 3.94 4.57
N PRO A 68 0.51 3.59 3.38
CA PRO A 68 0.90 3.83 1.97
C PRO A 68 2.06 4.75 1.53
N ARG A 69 2.55 5.69 2.36
CA ARG A 69 3.44 6.77 1.89
C ARG A 69 4.92 6.40 1.78
N THR A 70 5.43 5.52 2.63
CA THR A 70 6.87 5.58 3.00
C THR A 70 7.75 4.56 2.30
N ASN A 71 7.21 3.80 1.34
CA ASN A 71 8.01 2.89 0.52
C ASN A 71 7.56 3.01 -0.94
N LEU A 72 8.03 4.07 -1.62
CA LEU A 72 7.91 4.23 -3.06
C LEU A 72 9.14 3.65 -3.77
N PRO A 73 9.16 2.34 -4.05
CA PRO A 73 9.77 1.85 -5.28
C PRO A 73 8.63 1.47 -6.23
N ALA A 74 8.42 2.31 -7.25
CA ALA A 74 7.49 2.11 -8.38
C ALA A 74 5.98 2.24 -8.06
N LEU A 75 5.49 3.49 -8.00
CA LEU A 75 4.15 3.80 -8.49
C LEU A 75 4.22 3.94 -10.01
N THR A 76 3.51 3.08 -10.74
CA THR A 76 3.41 3.15 -12.20
C THR A 76 2.02 3.58 -12.60
N TYR A 77 1.92 4.61 -13.43
CA TYR A 77 0.66 4.99 -14.05
C TYR A 77 0.43 4.19 -15.34
N ARG A 78 -0.78 3.68 -15.52
CA ARG A 78 -1.28 3.11 -16.77
C ARG A 78 -2.31 4.02 -17.41
#